data_AF-A0A672G8G7-F1
#
_entry.id   AF-A0A672G8G7-F1
#
_cell.length_a   1.000
_cell.length_b   1.000
_cell.length_c   1.000
_cell.angle_alpha   90.00
_cell.angle_beta   90.00
_cell.angle_gamma   90.00
#
_symmetry.space_group_name_H-M   'P 1'
#
loop_
_entity.id
_entity.type
_entity.pdbx_description
1 polymer ?
#
loop_
_entity_poly.entity_id
_entity_poly.type
_entity_poly.pdbx_seq_one_letter_code
_entity_poly.pdbx_strand_id
1 'polypeptide(L)'
;MFRPVWLLLSTAKHPAVRRGYSSEYVSRMRHLNRLKEDDEACAAALQKGCVFLFHRLSPLLQQTGKTTFRPAALTCSDVQSALQRLGADQSLLDDSVLIGCSEHNQAQFCLDVGELDQAAVEAECRGVFMDLRKSFFLLDGTAAPLVAKVSNRRRTLMRSEGLTSDLCSDFRARL
;
A
#
# COMPACT_ATOMS: atom_id res chain seq x y z
N MET A 1 61.36 -43.26 -22.26
CA MET A 1 60.30 -43.63 -21.30
C MET A 1 59.97 -42.40 -20.46
N PHE A 2 58.91 -41.66 -20.81
CA PHE A 2 58.44 -40.50 -20.05
C PHE A 2 56.97 -40.74 -19.68
N ARG A 3 56.64 -40.65 -18.39
CA ARG A 3 55.27 -40.69 -17.88
C ARG A 3 54.74 -39.26 -17.75
N PRO A 4 53.57 -38.91 -18.29
CA PRO A 4 52.99 -37.59 -18.11
C PRO A 4 52.21 -37.51 -16.79
N VAL A 5 52.31 -36.35 -16.15
CA VAL A 5 51.41 -35.88 -15.10
C VAL A 5 50.45 -34.87 -15.76
N TRP A 6 49.25 -34.75 -15.18
CA TRP A 6 48.16 -33.81 -15.47
C TRP A 6 47.14 -34.23 -16.52
N LEU A 7 46.04 -34.82 -16.05
CA LEU A 7 44.73 -34.16 -15.95
C LEU A 7 43.76 -35.21 -15.36
N LEU A 8 42.90 -34.82 -14.44
CA LEU A 8 41.47 -35.15 -14.53
C LEU A 8 40.66 -34.27 -13.58
N LEU A 9 39.69 -33.60 -14.20
CA LEU A 9 38.69 -32.73 -13.63
C LEU A 9 37.94 -33.42 -12.49
N SER A 10 37.94 -32.81 -11.31
CA SER A 10 36.97 -33.15 -10.27
C SER A 10 35.72 -32.29 -10.48
N THR A 11 34.67 -32.90 -11.01
CA THR A 11 33.31 -32.35 -11.03
C THR A 11 32.74 -32.36 -9.62
N ALA A 12 33.08 -31.35 -8.83
CA ALA A 12 32.35 -31.05 -7.61
C ALA A 12 31.13 -30.20 -7.99
N LYS A 13 29.98 -30.86 -8.17
CA LYS A 13 28.67 -30.21 -8.15
C LYS A 13 28.47 -29.62 -6.75
N HIS A 14 28.91 -28.40 -6.54
CA HIS A 14 28.45 -27.60 -5.42
C HIS A 14 27.02 -27.13 -5.73
N PRO A 15 25.99 -27.52 -4.95
CA PRO A 15 24.72 -26.82 -5.02
C PRO A 15 24.99 -25.41 -4.48
N ALA A 16 25.10 -24.45 -5.40
CA ALA A 16 25.06 -23.05 -5.06
C ALA A 16 23.68 -22.76 -4.47
N VAL A 17 23.55 -22.89 -3.16
CA VAL A 17 22.41 -22.35 -2.41
C VAL A 17 22.56 -20.84 -2.42
N ARG A 18 22.25 -20.20 -3.56
CA ARG A 18 21.87 -18.80 -3.59
C ARG A 18 20.44 -18.76 -3.09
N ARG A 19 20.26 -18.64 -1.77
CA ARG A 19 18.96 -18.38 -1.16
C ARG A 19 18.39 -17.10 -1.79
N GLY A 20 17.40 -17.29 -2.66
CA GLY A 20 16.76 -16.25 -3.45
C GLY A 20 15.89 -15.33 -2.60
N TYR A 21 16.50 -14.43 -1.84
CA TYR A 21 15.80 -13.24 -1.34
C TYR A 21 15.48 -12.23 -2.46
N SER A 22 16.08 -12.41 -3.64
CA SER A 22 15.95 -11.51 -4.79
C SER A 22 14.74 -11.75 -5.68
N SER A 23 13.94 -12.80 -5.45
CA SER A 23 12.81 -13.12 -6.36
C SER A 23 11.54 -12.34 -5.99
N GLU A 24 11.11 -12.41 -4.73
CA GLU A 24 9.83 -11.82 -4.32
C GLU A 24 9.86 -10.30 -4.18
N TYR A 25 10.93 -9.73 -3.62
CA TYR A 25 11.06 -8.28 -3.50
C TYR A 25 11.12 -7.61 -4.88
N VAL A 26 11.94 -8.15 -5.79
CA VAL A 26 12.05 -7.61 -7.16
C VAL A 26 10.73 -7.79 -7.92
N SER A 27 10.05 -8.92 -7.73
CA SER A 27 8.71 -9.14 -8.28
C SER A 27 7.71 -8.09 -7.77
N ARG A 28 7.67 -7.82 -6.47
CA ARG A 28 6.83 -6.77 -5.85
C ARG A 28 7.14 -5.39 -6.42
N MET A 29 8.41 -5.03 -6.54
CA MET A 29 8.80 -3.71 -7.07
C MET A 29 8.43 -3.56 -8.54
N ARG A 30 8.63 -4.60 -9.36
CA ARG A 30 8.21 -4.59 -10.77
C ARG A 30 6.69 -4.50 -10.90
N HIS A 31 5.96 -5.21 -10.05
CA HIS A 31 4.51 -5.14 -10.02
C HIS A 31 4.03 -3.73 -9.64
N LEU A 32 4.56 -3.16 -8.56
CA LEU A 32 4.21 -1.81 -8.11
C LEU A 32 4.55 -0.75 -9.15
N ASN A 33 5.70 -0.85 -9.83
CA ASN A 33 6.06 0.09 -10.90
C ASN A 33 5.09 0.01 -12.07
N ARG A 34 4.67 -1.20 -12.46
CA ARG A 34 3.63 -1.36 -13.49
C ARG A 34 2.34 -0.63 -13.09
N LEU A 35 1.88 -0.78 -11.84
CA LEU A 35 0.68 -0.09 -11.37
C LEU A 35 0.82 1.44 -11.30
N LYS A 36 2.05 1.98 -11.28
CA LYS A 36 2.29 3.43 -11.33
C LYS A 36 2.31 3.99 -12.74
N GLU A 37 2.69 3.18 -13.73
CA GLU A 37 2.89 3.59 -15.12
C GLU A 37 1.68 3.30 -16.02
N ASP A 38 0.80 2.39 -15.60
CA ASP A 38 -0.35 1.90 -16.36
C ASP A 38 -1.64 2.11 -15.54
N ASP A 39 -2.41 3.12 -15.94
CA ASP A 39 -3.65 3.51 -15.27
C ASP A 39 -4.74 2.42 -15.39
N GLU A 40 -4.80 1.69 -16.50
CA GLU A 40 -5.76 0.58 -16.67
C GLU A 40 -5.41 -0.58 -15.72
N ALA A 41 -4.12 -0.91 -15.61
CA ALA A 41 -3.65 -1.91 -14.65
C ALA A 41 -3.89 -1.46 -13.20
N CYS A 42 -3.75 -0.16 -12.91
CA CYS A 42 -4.01 0.42 -11.60
C CYS A 42 -5.50 0.36 -11.24
N ALA A 43 -6.38 0.78 -12.15
CA ALA A 43 -7.83 0.70 -12.00
C ALA A 43 -8.30 -0.76 -11.79
N ALA A 44 -7.75 -1.69 -12.58
CA ALA A 44 -8.03 -3.12 -12.41
C ALA A 44 -7.52 -3.66 -11.06
N ALA A 45 -6.38 -3.16 -10.58
CA ALA A 45 -5.82 -3.53 -9.29
C ALA A 45 -6.64 -2.96 -8.11
N LEU A 46 -7.25 -1.78 -8.24
CA LEU A 46 -8.14 -1.19 -7.23
C LEU A 46 -9.31 -2.13 -6.90
N GLN A 47 -9.91 -2.75 -7.93
CA GLN A 47 -11.04 -3.66 -7.76
C GLN A 47 -10.71 -4.91 -6.92
N LYS A 48 -9.42 -5.31 -6.85
CA LYS A 48 -8.95 -6.50 -6.12
C LYS A 48 -8.05 -6.15 -4.92
N GLY A 49 -7.76 -4.87 -4.75
CA GLY A 49 -6.85 -4.33 -3.76
C GLY A 49 -7.55 -4.15 -2.42
N CYS A 50 -6.81 -3.53 -1.50
CA CYS A 50 -7.38 -3.00 -0.27
C CYS A 50 -7.30 -1.47 -0.25
N VAL A 51 -8.30 -0.85 0.36
CA VAL A 51 -8.46 0.59 0.48
C VAL A 51 -8.45 0.94 1.97
N PHE A 52 -7.57 1.86 2.35
CA PHE A 52 -7.50 2.42 3.69
C PHE A 52 -8.13 3.80 3.70
N LEU A 53 -9.15 3.99 4.53
CA LEU A 53 -9.83 5.28 4.63
C LEU A 53 -9.11 6.24 5.57
N PHE A 54 -9.12 7.51 5.19
CA PHE A 54 -8.63 8.62 5.99
C PHE A 54 -9.73 9.68 6.09
N HIS A 55 -9.76 10.39 7.22
CA HIS A 55 -10.54 11.61 7.39
C HIS A 55 -9.59 12.71 7.81
N ARG A 56 -9.27 13.64 6.89
CA ARG A 56 -8.36 14.77 7.15
C ARG A 56 -7.05 14.32 7.80
N LEU A 57 -6.41 13.33 7.19
CA LEU A 57 -5.18 12.66 7.64
C LEU A 57 -5.32 11.69 8.82
N SER A 58 -6.48 11.55 9.45
CA SER A 58 -6.68 10.54 10.49
C SER A 58 -7.02 9.19 9.85
N PRO A 59 -6.23 8.10 10.01
CA PRO A 59 -6.57 6.78 9.48
C PRO A 59 -7.76 6.16 10.20
N LEU A 60 -8.60 5.45 9.47
CA LEU A 60 -9.65 4.60 10.04
C LEU A 60 -9.02 3.33 10.62
N LEU A 61 -9.19 3.12 11.93
CA LEU A 61 -8.68 1.95 12.62
C LEU A 61 -9.82 1.09 13.16
N GLN A 62 -9.63 -0.23 13.11
CA GLN A 62 -10.49 -1.21 13.74
C GLN A 62 -9.83 -1.76 14.99
N GLN A 63 -10.60 -1.86 16.07
CA GLN A 63 -10.15 -2.44 17.31
C GLN A 63 -10.13 -3.97 17.20
N THR A 64 -8.99 -4.59 17.50
CA THR A 64 -8.81 -6.06 17.42
C THR A 64 -8.69 -6.74 18.79
N GLY A 65 -8.43 -5.95 19.84
CA GLY A 65 -8.35 -6.40 21.22
C GLY A 65 -8.71 -5.26 22.18
N LYS A 66 -8.43 -5.40 23.49
CA LYS A 66 -8.78 -4.35 24.47
C LYS A 66 -8.11 -3.01 24.20
N THR A 67 -6.88 -3.00 23.66
CA THR A 67 -6.09 -1.78 23.43
C THR A 67 -5.35 -1.77 22.09
N THR A 68 -5.54 -2.81 21.25
CA THR A 68 -4.83 -2.95 19.98
C THR A 68 -5.71 -2.55 18.82
N PHE A 69 -5.14 -1.78 17.90
CA PHE A 69 -5.80 -1.31 16.70
C PHE A 69 -5.04 -1.80 15.46
N ARG A 70 -5.78 -2.01 14.38
CA ARG A 70 -5.23 -2.21 13.04
C ARG A 70 -5.90 -1.27 12.04
N PRO A 71 -5.24 -0.90 10.94
CA PRO A 71 -5.89 -0.17 9.86
C PRO A 71 -7.05 -0.99 9.29
N ALA A 72 -8.18 -0.33 9.02
CA ALA A 72 -9.30 -0.96 8.35
C ALA A 72 -8.94 -1.22 6.89
N ALA A 73 -8.60 -2.47 6.56
CA ALA A 73 -8.36 -2.88 5.18
C ALA A 73 -9.71 -3.24 4.53
N LEU A 74 -10.27 -2.32 3.75
CA LEU A 74 -11.56 -2.49 3.07
C LEU A 74 -11.36 -2.92 1.62
N THR A 75 -12.28 -3.66 1.05
CA THR A 75 -12.31 -3.91 -0.40
C THR A 75 -12.95 -2.74 -1.15
N CYS A 76 -12.76 -2.67 -2.47
CA CYS A 76 -13.46 -1.69 -3.32
C CYS A 76 -14.98 -1.75 -3.09
N SER A 77 -15.56 -2.96 -3.06
CA SER A 77 -16.99 -3.16 -2.81
C SER A 77 -17.45 -2.70 -1.42
N ASP A 78 -16.62 -2.87 -0.38
CA ASP A 78 -16.95 -2.39 0.97
C ASP A 78 -17.05 -0.85 0.98
N VAL A 79 -16.12 -0.18 0.30
CA VAL A 79 -16.11 1.28 0.20
C VAL A 79 -17.28 1.78 -0.65
N GLN A 80 -17.55 1.17 -1.81
CA GLN A 80 -18.72 1.53 -2.64
C GLN A 80 -20.02 1.41 -1.85
N SER A 81 -20.19 0.30 -1.12
CA SER A 81 -21.38 0.05 -0.30
C SER A 81 -21.50 1.04 0.86
N ALA A 82 -20.39 1.46 1.46
CA ALA A 82 -20.39 2.50 2.50
C ALA A 82 -20.76 3.87 1.90
N LEU A 83 -20.14 4.28 0.79
CA LEU A 83 -20.45 5.54 0.12
C LEU A 83 -21.93 5.61 -0.29
N GLN A 84 -22.47 4.53 -0.87
CA GLN A 84 -23.87 4.45 -1.27
C GLN A 84 -24.81 4.64 -0.08
N ARG A 85 -24.54 3.98 1.06
CA ARG A 85 -25.37 4.07 2.27
C ARG A 85 -25.27 5.44 2.95
N LEU A 86 -24.14 6.13 2.78
CA LEU A 86 -23.93 7.51 3.22
C LEU A 86 -24.51 8.55 2.25
N GLY A 87 -25.06 8.13 1.09
CA GLY A 87 -25.56 9.02 0.05
C GLY A 87 -24.45 9.81 -0.68
N ALA A 88 -23.20 9.34 -0.60
CA ALA A 88 -22.06 9.93 -1.26
C ALA A 88 -21.89 9.39 -2.70
N ASP A 89 -21.22 10.16 -3.54
CA ASP A 89 -20.86 9.72 -4.89
C ASP A 89 -19.86 8.56 -4.82
N GLN A 90 -20.15 7.49 -5.56
CA GLN A 90 -19.26 6.33 -5.66
C GLN A 90 -18.03 6.62 -6.52
N SER A 91 -18.05 7.65 -7.37
CA SER A 91 -16.87 8.11 -8.12
C SER A 91 -15.77 8.65 -7.20
N LEU A 92 -16.07 8.91 -5.92
CA LEU A 92 -15.03 9.27 -4.93
C LEU A 92 -13.96 8.18 -4.82
N LEU A 93 -14.28 6.93 -5.15
CA LEU A 93 -13.27 5.86 -5.22
C LEU A 93 -12.21 6.09 -6.29
N ASP A 94 -12.50 6.86 -7.33
CA ASP A 94 -11.54 7.21 -8.38
C ASP A 94 -10.47 8.19 -7.84
N ASP A 95 -10.72 8.86 -6.72
CA ASP A 95 -9.72 9.66 -6.01
C ASP A 95 -8.77 8.80 -5.13
N SER A 96 -8.90 7.47 -5.19
CA SER A 96 -8.03 6.55 -4.46
C SER A 96 -6.58 6.63 -4.94
N VAL A 97 -5.66 6.84 -4.00
CA VAL A 97 -4.23 6.91 -4.29
C VAL A 97 -3.58 5.57 -3.98
N LEU A 98 -2.97 4.91 -4.98
CA LEU A 98 -2.13 3.73 -4.76
C LEU A 98 -1.03 4.09 -3.75
N ILE A 99 -0.78 3.29 -2.72
CA ILE A 99 0.26 3.55 -1.69
C ILE A 99 1.33 2.46 -1.63
N GLY A 100 1.06 1.28 -2.18
CA GLY A 100 2.01 0.16 -2.21
C GLY A 100 1.35 -1.15 -2.59
N CYS A 101 2.04 -2.24 -2.28
CA CYS A 101 1.52 -3.60 -2.38
C CYS A 101 1.86 -4.37 -1.10
N SER A 102 1.02 -5.34 -0.72
CA SER A 102 1.31 -6.30 0.33
C SER A 102 2.43 -7.27 -0.06
N GLU A 103 2.86 -8.11 0.87
CA GLU A 103 3.84 -9.17 0.61
C GLU A 103 3.40 -10.11 -0.53
N HIS A 104 2.09 -10.27 -0.70
CA HIS A 104 1.43 -11.12 -1.69
C HIS A 104 1.04 -10.37 -2.98
N ASN A 105 1.67 -9.22 -3.29
CA ASN A 105 1.35 -8.38 -4.45
C ASN A 105 -0.08 -7.81 -4.47
N GLN A 106 -0.82 -7.82 -3.36
CA GLN A 106 -2.11 -7.15 -3.33
C GLN A 106 -1.90 -5.64 -3.29
N ALA A 107 -2.44 -4.91 -4.26
CA ALA A 107 -2.36 -3.45 -4.31
C ALA A 107 -3.06 -2.83 -3.09
N GLN A 108 -2.44 -1.81 -2.53
CA GLN A 108 -2.90 -1.07 -1.36
C GLN A 108 -3.15 0.37 -1.78
N PHE A 109 -4.32 0.89 -1.47
CA PHE A 109 -4.75 2.24 -1.80
C PHE A 109 -5.15 3.00 -0.53
N CYS A 110 -5.12 4.32 -0.58
CA CYS A 110 -5.76 5.16 0.43
C CYS A 110 -6.78 6.08 -0.23
N LEU A 111 -7.88 6.32 0.47
CA LEU A 111 -8.91 7.27 0.07
C LEU A 111 -9.18 8.23 1.23
N ASP A 112 -9.25 9.53 0.95
CA ASP A 112 -9.71 10.49 1.93
C ASP A 112 -11.19 10.80 1.75
N VAL A 113 -11.94 10.64 2.84
CA VAL A 113 -13.37 10.91 2.92
C VAL A 113 -13.63 12.12 3.82
N GLY A 114 -12.72 13.09 3.83
CA GLY A 114 -12.73 14.25 4.72
C GLY A 114 -13.97 15.15 4.57
N GLU A 115 -14.61 15.11 3.40
CA GLU A 115 -15.86 15.83 3.10
C GLU A 115 -17.12 15.11 3.61
N LEU A 116 -17.00 13.82 4.01
CA LEU A 116 -18.11 13.06 4.58
C LEU A 116 -18.20 13.26 6.10
N ASP A 117 -19.39 13.01 6.66
CA ASP A 117 -19.57 13.00 8.10
C ASP A 117 -18.72 11.89 8.75
N GLN A 118 -17.84 12.30 9.65
CA GLN A 118 -16.87 11.41 10.28
C GLN A 118 -17.56 10.28 11.06
N ALA A 119 -18.57 10.62 11.86
CA ALA A 119 -19.26 9.66 12.73
C ALA A 119 -20.07 8.63 11.92
N ALA A 120 -20.68 9.08 10.81
CA ALA A 120 -21.38 8.20 9.91
C ALA A 120 -20.44 7.19 9.24
N VAL A 121 -19.26 7.61 8.76
CA VAL A 121 -18.26 6.70 8.18
C VAL A 121 -17.71 5.72 9.24
N GLU A 122 -17.44 6.19 10.45
CA GLU A 122 -16.99 5.35 11.57
C GLU A 122 -17.99 4.24 11.90
N ALA A 123 -19.28 4.62 12.03
CA ALA A 123 -20.36 3.67 12.26
C ALA A 123 -20.46 2.65 11.14
N GLU A 124 -20.32 3.12 9.90
CA GLU A 124 -20.53 2.30 8.72
C GLU A 124 -19.42 1.26 8.49
N CYS A 125 -18.18 1.67 8.71
CA CYS A 125 -17.00 0.83 8.54
C CYS A 125 -16.57 0.12 9.84
N ARG A 126 -17.36 0.30 10.93
CA ARG A 126 -17.11 -0.27 12.27
C ARG A 126 -15.69 0.03 12.76
N GLY A 127 -15.26 1.27 12.59
CA GLY A 127 -13.93 1.74 12.93
C GLY A 127 -13.98 3.12 13.60
N VAL A 128 -12.81 3.60 14.00
CA VAL A 128 -12.65 4.94 14.59
C VAL A 128 -11.51 5.65 13.87
N PHE A 129 -11.73 6.89 13.45
CA PHE A 129 -10.65 7.71 12.94
C PHE A 129 -9.78 8.18 14.10
N MET A 130 -8.48 7.97 13.96
CA MET A 130 -7.54 8.26 15.04
C MET A 130 -6.48 9.24 14.56
N ASP A 131 -6.16 10.25 15.38
CA ASP A 131 -5.06 11.17 15.09
C ASP A 131 -3.77 10.36 14.81
N LEU A 132 -3.04 10.76 13.76
CA LEU A 132 -1.85 10.04 13.32
C LEU A 132 -0.84 9.80 14.44
N ARG A 133 -0.58 10.81 15.27
CA ARG A 133 0.40 10.67 16.36
C ARG A 133 -0.06 9.63 17.36
N LYS A 134 -1.36 9.59 17.69
CA LYS A 134 -1.92 8.55 18.57
C LYS A 134 -1.88 7.18 17.92
N SER A 135 -2.17 7.09 16.62
CA SER A 135 -2.21 5.82 15.90
C SER A 135 -0.86 5.09 15.95
N PHE A 136 0.26 5.79 15.77
CA PHE A 136 1.60 5.17 15.80
C PHE A 136 1.93 4.44 17.11
N PHE A 137 1.35 4.87 18.24
CA PHE A 137 1.57 4.21 19.53
C PHE A 137 0.66 3.01 19.78
N LEU A 138 -0.43 2.88 19.03
CA LEU A 138 -1.50 1.90 19.26
C LEU A 138 -1.58 0.80 18.18
N LEU A 139 -0.87 1.00 17.06
CA LEU A 139 -0.77 0.07 15.95
C LEU A 139 0.22 -1.06 16.25
N ASP A 140 -0.06 -2.26 15.75
CA ASP A 140 0.96 -3.31 15.72
C ASP A 140 2.14 -2.93 14.81
N GLY A 141 3.31 -3.54 15.03
CA GLY A 141 4.57 -3.17 14.36
C GLY A 141 4.56 -3.28 12.83
N THR A 142 3.66 -4.06 12.24
CA THR A 142 3.50 -4.19 10.77
C THR A 142 2.58 -3.11 10.18
N ALA A 143 1.70 -2.53 10.99
CA ALA A 143 0.75 -1.50 10.58
C ALA A 143 1.31 -0.07 10.66
N ALA A 144 2.24 0.21 11.58
CA ALA A 144 2.86 1.53 11.72
C ALA A 144 3.58 2.00 10.44
N PRO A 145 4.38 1.17 9.73
CA PRO A 145 5.01 1.57 8.47
C PRO A 145 4.02 1.91 7.35
N LEU A 146 2.85 1.24 7.32
CA LEU A 146 1.80 1.50 6.33
C LEU A 146 1.18 2.88 6.54
N VAL A 147 0.80 3.19 7.78
CA VAL A 147 0.23 4.51 8.12
C VAL A 147 1.24 5.64 7.85
N ALA A 148 2.53 5.42 8.16
CA ALA A 148 3.60 6.38 7.83
C ALA A 148 3.73 6.66 6.32
N LYS A 149 3.62 5.62 5.47
CA LYS A 149 3.65 5.78 4.01
C LYS A 149 2.52 6.67 3.51
N VAL A 150 1.30 6.48 4.03
CA VAL A 150 0.14 7.29 3.63
C VAL A 150 0.29 8.74 4.05
N SER A 151 0.70 9.00 5.30
CA SER A 151 0.87 10.37 5.80
C SER A 151 1.90 11.17 5.02
N ASN A 152 3.02 10.54 4.64
CA ASN A 152 4.06 11.19 3.85
C ASN A 152 3.60 11.46 2.41
N ARG A 153 2.89 10.50 1.78
CA ARG A 153 2.42 10.66 0.40
C ARG A 153 1.43 11.81 0.25
N ARG A 154 0.57 12.05 1.25
CA ARG A 154 -0.38 13.16 1.20
C ARG A 154 0.23 14.52 1.54
N ARG A 155 1.23 14.58 2.43
CA ARG A 155 2.00 15.84 2.63
C ARG A 155 2.67 16.30 1.34
N THR A 156 3.14 15.37 0.50
CA THR A 156 3.73 15.69 -0.80
C THR A 156 2.66 16.12 -1.83
N LEU A 157 1.50 15.47 -1.86
CA LEU A 157 0.38 15.84 -2.73
C LEU A 157 -0.20 17.24 -2.38
N MET A 158 -0.20 17.62 -1.10
CA MET A 158 -0.59 18.97 -0.64
C MET A 158 0.54 20.01 -0.75
N ARG A 159 1.80 19.60 -0.91
CA ARG A 159 2.96 20.51 -1.11
C ARG A 159 3.28 20.77 -2.59
N SER A 160 2.78 19.97 -3.53
CA SER A 160 3.07 20.13 -4.96
C SER A 160 2.36 21.32 -5.63
N GLU A 161 1.51 22.06 -4.92
CA GLU A 161 0.92 23.33 -5.38
C GLU A 161 1.92 24.50 -5.39
N GLY A 162 3.20 24.28 -5.06
CA GLY A 162 4.18 25.35 -5.24
C GLY A 162 5.60 25.06 -4.75
N LEU A 163 6.34 24.18 -5.44
CA LEU A 163 7.79 24.33 -5.66
C LEU A 163 8.35 23.20 -6.55
N THR A 164 8.97 23.62 -7.64
CA THR A 164 9.80 22.85 -8.57
C THR A 164 11.15 22.52 -7.93
N SER A 165 11.56 21.24 -7.96
CA SER A 165 12.90 20.78 -8.41
C SER A 165 13.19 19.35 -7.91
N ASP A 166 13.36 18.44 -8.87
CA ASP A 166 14.30 17.30 -8.92
C ASP A 166 14.19 16.08 -7.98
N LEU A 167 13.04 15.86 -7.33
CA LEU A 167 12.67 14.55 -6.77
C LEU A 167 11.31 14.04 -7.26
N CYS A 168 10.78 14.66 -8.33
CA CYS A 168 9.40 14.53 -8.78
C CYS A 168 9.32 13.90 -10.17
N SER A 169 9.67 12.62 -10.29
CA SER A 169 9.47 11.87 -11.54
C SER A 169 8.51 10.67 -11.39
N ASP A 170 7.78 10.54 -10.28
CA ASP A 170 7.18 9.23 -9.93
C ASP A 170 5.75 9.25 -9.34
N PHE A 171 4.99 10.36 -9.41
CA PHE A 171 3.81 10.52 -8.55
C PHE A 171 2.55 11.12 -9.19
N ARG A 172 2.08 10.53 -10.31
CA ARG A 172 0.68 10.68 -10.74
C ARG A 172 0.24 9.48 -11.60
N ALA A 173 -0.25 8.43 -10.96
CA ALA A 173 -1.34 7.65 -11.54
C ALA A 173 -2.61 8.35 -11.06
N ARG A 174 -3.26 9.08 -11.96
CA ARG A 174 -4.59 9.66 -11.74
C ARG A 174 -5.54 8.74 -12.49
N LEU A 175 -6.52 8.17 -11.79
CA LEU A 175 -7.68 7.55 -12.42
C LEU A 175 -8.44 8.59 -13.24
#